data_AF-A0A9X0CHQ7-F1
#
_entry.id   AF-A0A9X0CHQ7-F1
#
_cell.length_a   1.000
_cell.length_b   1.000
_cell.length_c   1.000
_cell.angle_alpha   90.00
_cell.angle_beta   90.00
_cell.angle_gamma   90.00
#
_symmetry.space_group_name_H-M   'P 1'
#
loop_
_entity.id
_entity.type
_entity.pdbx_description
1 polymer ?
#
loop_
_entity_poly.entity_id
_entity_poly.type
_entity_poly.pdbx_seq_one_letter_code
_entity_poly.pdbx_strand_id
1 'polypeptide(L)'
;MGFSIGSSINSRRMIMPRAPLFQESATWQLVPCTRDCEKMGCRCSNVLSLPANKTVQLVLMSDIFGGFQEGTVFGSEGKTHHPMHLHGYSFRVLKTAYPIVDNITGKILGGNKDITCNWREDRTCSHPYWTSGSATGLNFDKTACEGHFASTSNGLYRCSFSNR
;
A
#
# COMPACT_ATOMS: atom_id res chain seq x y z
N MET A 1 -19.14 -7.52 -3.08
CA MET A 1 -18.26 -7.82 -4.22
C MET A 1 -16.84 -7.47 -3.81
N GLY A 2 -16.01 -8.50 -3.62
CA GLY A 2 -14.61 -8.38 -3.21
C GLY A 2 -13.64 -8.19 -4.39
N PHE A 3 -12.41 -7.80 -4.06
CA PHE A 3 -11.25 -7.56 -4.92
C PHE A 3 -11.41 -7.94 -6.41
N SER A 4 -11.80 -6.98 -7.26
CA SER A 4 -12.11 -7.17 -8.69
C SER A 4 -11.00 -7.88 -9.49
N ILE A 5 -9.74 -7.70 -9.08
CA ILE A 5 -8.57 -8.37 -9.67
C ILE A 5 -7.88 -9.35 -8.70
N GLY A 6 -8.34 -9.46 -7.46
CA GLY A 6 -7.65 -10.13 -6.34
C GLY A 6 -6.72 -9.20 -5.53
N SER A 7 -5.99 -9.77 -4.56
CA SER A 7 -4.98 -9.04 -3.78
C SER A 7 -3.96 -8.37 -4.70
N SER A 8 -3.78 -7.07 -4.54
CA SER A 8 -2.99 -6.23 -5.42
C SER A 8 -2.37 -5.05 -4.67
N ILE A 9 -1.31 -4.48 -5.25
CA ILE A 9 -0.68 -3.25 -4.78
C ILE A 9 -0.78 -2.25 -5.93
N ASN A 10 -1.34 -1.07 -5.68
CA ASN A 10 -1.60 -0.03 -6.68
C ASN A 10 -2.26 -0.63 -7.94
N SER A 11 -3.32 -1.42 -7.75
CA SER A 11 -4.11 -2.07 -8.82
C SER A 11 -3.33 -3.02 -9.74
N ARG A 12 -2.15 -3.47 -9.30
CA ARG A 12 -1.34 -4.47 -9.99
C ARG A 12 -1.36 -5.76 -9.17
N ARG A 13 -1.98 -6.81 -9.69
CA ARG A 13 -1.87 -8.16 -9.13
C ARG A 13 -0.62 -8.82 -9.68
N MET A 14 0.26 -9.25 -8.78
CA MET A 14 1.52 -9.88 -9.14
C MET A 14 1.29 -11.15 -9.98
N ILE A 15 1.93 -11.21 -11.14
CA ILE A 15 2.25 -12.46 -11.82
C ILE A 15 3.72 -12.76 -11.50
N MET A 16 3.95 -13.92 -10.87
CA MET A 16 5.29 -14.34 -10.52
C MET A 16 6.18 -14.44 -11.78
N PRO A 17 7.42 -13.93 -11.73
CA PRO A 17 8.40 -14.13 -12.78
C PRO A 17 8.61 -15.61 -13.07
N ARG A 18 8.91 -15.96 -14.34
CA ARG A 18 9.20 -17.35 -14.73
C ARG A 18 10.62 -17.78 -14.41
N ALA A 19 11.50 -16.84 -14.10
CA ALA A 19 12.86 -17.07 -13.67
C ALA A 19 13.17 -16.30 -12.36
N PRO A 20 14.16 -16.75 -11.57
CA PRO A 20 14.55 -16.05 -10.34
C PRO A 20 15.07 -14.64 -10.59
N LEU A 21 14.62 -13.67 -9.78
CA LEU A 21 15.00 -12.26 -9.91
C LEU A 21 16.45 -11.93 -9.51
N PHE A 22 17.21 -12.90 -8.99
CA PHE A 22 18.64 -12.69 -8.68
C PHE A 22 19.55 -12.81 -9.92
N GLN A 23 19.02 -13.30 -11.04
CA GLN A 23 19.73 -13.40 -12.31
C GLN A 23 19.74 -12.05 -13.05
N GLU A 24 20.37 -11.99 -14.22
CA GLU A 24 20.35 -10.80 -15.08
C GLU A 24 18.92 -10.42 -15.48
N SER A 25 18.63 -9.11 -15.53
CA SER A 25 17.26 -8.62 -15.77
C SER A 25 16.65 -9.07 -17.09
N ALA A 26 17.48 -9.33 -18.10
CA ALA A 26 17.06 -9.88 -19.38
C ALA A 26 16.45 -11.29 -19.28
N THR A 27 16.77 -12.06 -18.24
CA THR A 27 16.29 -13.45 -18.07
C THR A 27 15.02 -13.57 -17.24
N TRP A 28 14.58 -12.50 -16.58
CA TRP A 28 13.47 -12.55 -15.63
C TRP A 28 12.12 -12.94 -16.25
N GLN A 29 11.97 -12.76 -17.57
CA GLN A 29 10.74 -13.07 -18.31
C GLN A 29 9.50 -12.45 -17.63
N LEU A 30 9.59 -11.17 -17.30
CA LEU A 30 8.52 -10.43 -16.64
C LEU A 30 7.29 -10.31 -17.54
N VAL A 31 6.09 -10.39 -16.95
CA VAL A 31 4.86 -10.01 -17.65
C VAL A 31 4.71 -8.49 -17.55
N PRO A 32 4.73 -7.73 -18.66
CA PRO A 32 4.67 -6.28 -18.63
C PRO A 32 3.32 -5.77 -18.10
N CYS A 33 3.35 -4.68 -17.33
CA CYS A 33 2.13 -3.99 -16.92
C CYS A 33 1.60 -3.11 -18.06
N THR A 34 0.30 -3.17 -18.33
CA THR A 34 -0.37 -2.34 -19.33
C THR A 34 -0.69 -0.95 -18.77
N ARG A 35 -1.00 0.03 -19.63
CA ARG A 35 -1.43 1.36 -19.16
C ARG A 35 -2.77 1.34 -18.42
N ASP A 36 -3.63 0.34 -18.68
CA ASP A 36 -4.96 0.25 -18.08
C ASP A 36 -4.99 -0.29 -16.64
N CYS A 37 -3.83 -0.62 -16.06
CA CYS A 37 -3.73 -1.07 -14.67
C CYS A 37 -4.34 -0.07 -13.67
N GLU A 38 -4.37 1.22 -14.01
CA GLU A 38 -4.81 2.30 -13.11
C GLU A 38 -6.34 2.44 -13.07
N LYS A 39 -7.05 1.96 -14.10
CA LYS A 39 -8.51 2.13 -14.24
C LYS A 39 -9.28 0.88 -13.84
N MET A 40 -8.83 -0.28 -14.30
CA MET A 40 -9.53 -1.55 -14.10
C MET A 40 -8.73 -2.55 -13.28
N GLY A 41 -7.49 -2.22 -12.96
CA GLY A 41 -6.54 -3.18 -12.45
C GLY A 41 -6.01 -4.12 -13.53
N CYS A 42 -4.87 -4.74 -13.26
CA CYS A 42 -4.25 -5.66 -14.20
C CYS A 42 -3.46 -6.77 -13.48
N ARG A 43 -3.01 -7.76 -14.26
CA ARG A 43 -2.14 -8.83 -13.78
C ARG A 43 -0.80 -8.73 -14.52
N CYS A 44 0.26 -8.42 -13.79
CA CYS A 44 1.60 -8.21 -14.35
C CYS A 44 2.69 -8.42 -13.28
N SER A 45 3.94 -8.47 -13.70
CA SER A 45 5.08 -8.53 -12.77
C SER A 45 5.50 -7.11 -12.36
N ASN A 46 5.28 -6.75 -11.10
CA ASN A 46 5.57 -5.41 -10.57
C ASN A 46 6.95 -5.38 -9.88
N VAL A 47 8.00 -5.02 -10.62
CA VAL A 47 9.36 -4.92 -10.10
C VAL A 47 9.76 -3.45 -10.01
N LEU A 48 10.21 -3.03 -8.82
CA LEU A 48 10.69 -1.67 -8.57
C LEU A 48 12.21 -1.69 -8.39
N SER A 49 12.91 -0.92 -9.22
CA SER A 49 14.35 -0.68 -9.05
C SER A 49 14.57 0.40 -8.02
N LEU A 50 15.27 0.06 -6.93
CA LEU A 50 15.61 1.02 -5.87
C LEU A 50 17.06 1.51 -6.06
N PRO A 51 17.31 2.82 -5.94
CA PRO A 51 18.68 3.33 -6.02
C PRO A 51 19.53 2.80 -4.86
N ALA A 52 20.79 2.48 -5.15
CA ALA A 52 21.77 2.08 -4.14
C ALA A 52 22.17 3.27 -3.25
N ASN A 53 22.53 3.00 -1.99
CA ASN A 53 22.97 4.02 -1.02
C ASN A 53 21.97 5.16 -0.81
N LYS A 54 20.68 4.84 -0.90
CA LYS A 54 19.59 5.78 -0.61
C LYS A 54 18.67 5.23 0.46
N THR A 55 18.18 6.16 1.27
CA THR A 55 17.06 5.90 2.16
C THR A 55 15.78 5.89 1.34
N VAL A 56 15.08 4.76 1.37
CA VAL A 56 13.79 4.59 0.70
C VAL A 56 12.70 4.68 1.74
N GLN A 57 11.66 5.45 1.44
CA GLN A 57 10.46 5.53 2.25
C GLN A 57 9.31 4.82 1.54
N LEU A 58 8.80 3.78 2.19
CA LEU A 58 7.65 3.04 1.71
C LEU A 58 6.41 3.50 2.46
N VAL A 59 5.37 3.88 1.71
CA VAL A 59 4.07 4.28 2.27
C VAL A 59 3.06 3.21 1.86
N LEU A 60 2.54 2.48 2.82
CA LEU A 60 1.55 1.42 2.60
C LEU A 60 0.22 1.83 3.21
N MET A 61 -0.83 1.72 2.42
CA MET A 61 -2.19 1.87 2.90
C MET A 61 -3.00 0.62 2.56
N SER A 62 -3.89 0.25 3.46
CA SER A 62 -4.96 -0.70 3.14
C SER A 62 -6.19 0.14 2.81
N ASP A 63 -6.76 -0.05 1.63
CA ASP A 63 -7.94 0.68 1.20
C ASP A 63 -9.02 -0.30 0.72
N ILE A 64 -10.26 0.18 0.72
CA ILE A 64 -11.43 -0.55 0.24
C ILE A 64 -11.74 -0.08 -1.19
N PHE A 65 -11.85 -1.02 -2.12
CA PHE A 65 -12.24 -0.73 -3.50
C PHE A 65 -13.58 0.02 -3.55
N GLY A 66 -13.63 1.16 -4.23
CA GLY A 66 -14.83 2.02 -4.29
C GLY A 66 -14.91 3.11 -3.21
N GLY A 67 -13.88 3.22 -2.35
CA GLY A 67 -13.76 4.24 -1.32
C GLY A 67 -14.68 4.01 -0.12
N PHE A 68 -14.56 4.87 0.87
CA PHE A 68 -15.53 4.97 1.95
C PHE A 68 -16.78 5.69 1.43
N GLN A 69 -17.87 4.94 1.20
CA GLN A 69 -19.18 5.54 0.98
C GLN A 69 -19.90 5.59 2.34
N GLU A 70 -20.13 6.80 2.84
CA GLU A 70 -20.87 7.02 4.07
C GLU A 70 -22.25 6.36 3.98
N GLY A 71 -22.60 5.56 4.99
CA GLY A 71 -23.88 4.83 5.02
C GLY A 71 -23.92 3.53 4.22
N THR A 72 -22.89 3.17 3.44
CA THR A 72 -22.82 1.83 2.87
C THR A 72 -22.19 0.88 3.89
N VAL A 73 -22.99 -0.09 4.33
CA VAL A 73 -22.47 -1.30 4.94
C VAL A 73 -21.84 -2.11 3.81
N PHE A 74 -20.67 -1.69 3.31
CA PHE A 74 -19.78 -2.66 2.71
C PHE A 74 -19.50 -3.67 3.83
N GLY A 75 -20.11 -4.84 3.66
CA GLY A 75 -20.10 -5.92 4.63
C GLY A 75 -18.69 -6.15 5.16
N SER A 76 -18.63 -6.75 6.33
CA SER A 76 -17.46 -7.27 7.05
C SER A 76 -16.39 -8.01 6.22
N GLU A 77 -16.60 -8.22 4.92
CA GLU A 77 -15.74 -8.88 3.95
C GLU A 77 -14.86 -7.85 3.20
N GLY A 78 -13.78 -7.40 3.83
CA GLY A 78 -12.78 -6.56 3.14
C GLY A 78 -11.99 -5.63 4.05
N LYS A 79 -12.43 -5.45 5.30
CA LYS A 79 -11.69 -4.72 6.34
C LYS A 79 -10.75 -5.71 7.03
N THR A 80 -9.60 -5.99 6.43
CA THR A 80 -8.58 -6.86 7.04
C THR A 80 -7.30 -6.09 7.34
N HIS A 81 -6.56 -6.58 8.33
CA HIS A 81 -5.19 -6.17 8.54
C HIS A 81 -4.27 -6.95 7.59
N HIS A 82 -3.28 -6.29 7.00
CA HIS A 82 -2.34 -6.91 6.09
C HIS A 82 -0.93 -6.91 6.69
N PRO A 83 -0.41 -8.06 7.16
CA PRO A 83 1.00 -8.16 7.49
C PRO A 83 1.84 -8.01 6.22
N MET A 84 2.76 -7.05 6.24
CA MET A 84 3.68 -6.74 5.17
C MET A 84 5.09 -7.12 5.62
N HIS A 85 5.80 -7.81 4.74
CA HIS A 85 7.17 -8.29 4.96
C HIS A 85 8.09 -7.76 3.86
N LEU A 86 9.30 -7.36 4.24
CA LEU A 86 10.35 -6.94 3.31
C LEU A 86 11.56 -7.87 3.47
N HIS A 87 11.92 -8.56 2.39
CA HIS A 87 13.11 -9.40 2.36
C HIS A 87 14.38 -8.54 2.24
N GLY A 88 15.48 -9.01 2.83
CA GLY A 88 16.82 -8.40 2.69
C GLY A 88 17.07 -7.12 3.49
N TYR A 89 16.05 -6.60 4.18
CA TYR A 89 16.15 -5.36 4.95
C TYR A 89 15.41 -5.45 6.28
N SER A 90 15.90 -4.72 7.27
CA SER A 90 15.07 -4.24 8.37
C SER A 90 14.65 -2.81 8.07
N PHE A 91 13.46 -2.43 8.50
CA PHE A 91 12.93 -1.09 8.30
C PHE A 91 12.50 -0.47 9.61
N ARG A 92 12.44 0.86 9.65
CA ARG A 92 11.91 1.63 10.78
C ARG A 92 10.51 2.10 10.46
N VAL A 93 9.54 1.78 11.31
CA VAL A 93 8.18 2.33 11.20
C VAL A 93 8.19 3.77 11.73
N LEU A 94 7.99 4.75 10.84
CA LEU A 94 8.01 6.17 11.16
C LEU A 94 6.64 6.70 11.58
N LYS A 95 5.56 6.12 11.07
CA LYS A 95 4.19 6.53 11.38
C LYS A 95 3.23 5.38 11.12
N THR A 96 2.29 5.21 12.03
CA THR A 96 1.07 4.41 11.85
C THR A 96 -0.12 5.32 12.05
N ALA A 97 -1.06 5.28 11.12
CA ALA A 97 -2.29 6.05 11.21
C ALA A 97 -3.49 5.14 10.95
N TYR A 98 -4.62 5.48 11.56
CA TYR A 98 -5.84 4.68 11.57
C TYR A 98 -7.00 5.44 10.91
N PRO A 99 -8.07 4.73 10.49
CA PRO A 99 -9.31 5.38 10.07
C PRO A 99 -9.94 6.22 11.19
N ILE A 100 -10.85 7.11 10.80
CA ILE A 100 -11.73 7.79 11.75
C ILE A 100 -12.76 6.77 12.22
N VAL A 101 -12.85 6.58 13.54
CA VAL A 101 -13.78 5.63 14.16
C VAL A 101 -14.72 6.35 15.11
N ASP A 102 -15.93 5.84 15.23
CA ASP A 102 -16.88 6.23 16.26
C ASP A 102 -16.42 5.64 17.59
N ASN A 103 -16.14 6.50 18.57
CA ASN A 103 -15.53 6.09 19.85
C ASN A 103 -16.47 5.26 20.74
N ILE A 104 -17.78 5.20 20.44
CA ILE A 104 -18.75 4.44 21.23
C ILE A 104 -18.99 3.06 20.59
N THR A 105 -19.14 3.03 19.26
CA THR A 105 -19.53 1.84 18.51
C THR A 105 -18.36 1.11 17.85
N GLY A 106 -17.18 1.74 17.77
CA GLY A 106 -16.00 1.22 17.07
C GLY A 106 -16.16 1.16 15.55
N LYS A 107 -17.24 1.72 15.00
CA LYS A 107 -17.49 1.72 13.56
C LYS A 107 -16.58 2.72 12.86
N ILE A 108 -16.01 2.31 11.73
CA ILE A 108 -15.27 3.23 10.85
C ILE A 108 -16.24 4.26 10.27
N LEU A 109 -15.99 5.53 10.56
CA LEU A 109 -16.70 6.72 10.07
C LEU A 109 -16.05 7.34 8.84
N GLY A 110 -14.79 7.00 8.55
CA GLY A 110 -14.09 7.51 7.38
C GLY A 110 -12.65 7.02 7.28
N GLY A 111 -12.05 7.27 6.12
CA GLY A 111 -10.62 7.03 5.90
C GLY A 111 -9.72 7.94 6.74
N ASN A 112 -8.45 7.58 6.85
CA ASN A 112 -7.45 8.44 7.49
C ASN A 112 -7.29 9.76 6.70
N LYS A 113 -7.10 10.89 7.42
CA LYS A 113 -7.03 12.24 6.81
C LYS A 113 -5.67 12.59 6.19
N ASP A 114 -4.61 11.84 6.47
CA ASP A 114 -3.27 12.13 5.98
C ASP A 114 -3.12 11.86 4.46
N ILE A 115 -3.95 10.98 3.90
CA ILE A 115 -3.90 10.56 2.50
C ILE A 115 -5.21 10.92 1.78
N THR A 116 -5.06 11.41 0.56
CA THR A 116 -6.17 11.68 -0.36
C THR A 116 -6.02 10.82 -1.62
N CYS A 117 -7.15 10.30 -2.09
CA CYS A 117 -7.27 9.54 -3.33
C CYS A 117 -8.09 10.34 -4.34
N ASN A 118 -7.68 10.36 -5.61
CA ASN A 118 -8.46 10.99 -6.68
C ASN A 118 -9.55 10.05 -7.20
N TRP A 119 -10.63 9.88 -6.44
CA TRP A 119 -11.69 8.92 -6.74
C TRP A 119 -12.42 9.12 -8.09
N ARG A 120 -12.34 10.33 -8.65
CA ARG A 120 -12.98 10.63 -9.94
C ARG A 120 -12.26 9.97 -11.11
N GLU A 121 -10.94 9.94 -11.05
CA GLU A 121 -10.07 9.44 -12.12
C GLU A 121 -9.48 8.06 -11.78
N ASP A 122 -9.26 7.80 -10.50
CA ASP A 122 -8.70 6.57 -9.94
C ASP A 122 -9.67 5.99 -8.91
N ARG A 123 -10.57 5.13 -9.38
CA ARG A 123 -11.56 4.44 -8.53
C ARG A 123 -10.96 3.42 -7.57
N THR A 124 -9.66 3.15 -7.72
CA THR A 124 -8.95 2.10 -6.98
C THR A 124 -7.99 2.65 -5.94
N CYS A 125 -7.82 3.97 -5.87
CA CYS A 125 -6.75 4.64 -5.12
C CYS A 125 -5.37 4.00 -5.36
N SER A 126 -5.04 3.78 -6.63
CA SER A 126 -3.71 3.31 -7.04
C SER A 126 -2.62 4.40 -6.96
N HIS A 127 -3.02 5.69 -6.96
CA HIS A 127 -2.12 6.85 -6.83
C HIS A 127 -2.54 7.78 -5.69
N PRO A 128 -2.42 7.33 -4.43
CA PRO A 128 -2.64 8.18 -3.28
C PRO A 128 -1.57 9.27 -3.17
N TYR A 129 -1.93 10.39 -2.58
CA TYR A 129 -0.99 11.46 -2.22
C TYR A 129 -1.29 12.00 -0.82
N TRP A 130 -0.29 12.66 -0.23
CA TRP A 130 -0.46 13.32 1.06
C TRP A 130 -1.41 14.50 0.95
N THR A 131 -2.46 14.51 1.78
CA THR A 131 -3.46 15.60 1.79
C THR A 131 -2.81 16.97 1.99
N SER A 132 -1.80 17.05 2.87
CA SER A 132 -1.04 18.27 3.14
C SER A 132 0.18 18.47 2.22
N GLY A 133 0.28 17.73 1.11
CA GLY A 133 1.44 17.73 0.21
C GLY A 133 2.68 17.00 0.75
N SER A 134 2.79 16.86 2.07
CA SER A 134 3.83 16.07 2.75
C SER A 134 3.28 15.41 4.01
N ALA A 135 3.94 14.36 4.51
CA ALA A 135 3.53 13.73 5.77
C ALA A 135 3.99 14.53 6.99
N THR A 136 3.13 14.57 7.99
CA THR A 136 3.38 15.19 9.30
C THR A 136 3.45 14.12 10.40
N GLY A 137 4.06 14.46 11.54
CA GLY A 137 4.11 13.57 12.72
C GLY A 137 4.93 12.30 12.51
N LEU A 138 6.00 12.39 11.73
CA LEU A 138 6.93 11.27 11.54
C LEU A 138 7.84 11.15 12.75
N ASN A 139 7.92 9.95 13.32
CA ASN A 139 8.86 9.67 14.38
C ASN A 139 10.22 9.27 13.79
N PHE A 140 11.22 10.14 13.95
CA PHE A 140 12.61 9.83 13.59
C PHE A 140 13.45 9.39 14.80
N ASP A 141 12.90 9.51 16.01
CA ASP A 141 13.57 9.21 17.26
C ASP A 141 13.25 7.78 17.73
N LYS A 142 14.31 6.95 17.87
CA LYS A 142 14.25 5.56 18.35
C LYS A 142 13.04 4.76 17.85
N THR A 143 12.86 4.71 16.54
CA THR A 143 11.87 3.84 15.90
C THR A 143 12.35 2.39 15.90
N ALA A 144 11.43 1.46 16.18
CA ALA A 144 11.72 0.03 16.19
C ALA A 144 12.16 -0.44 14.79
N CYS A 145 13.24 -1.22 14.74
CA CYS A 145 13.65 -1.93 13.53
C CYS A 145 12.83 -3.21 13.44
N GLU A 146 11.96 -3.30 12.43
CA GLU A 146 11.07 -4.43 12.22
C GLU A 146 11.39 -5.15 10.91
N GLY A 147 11.07 -6.44 10.85
CA GLY A 147 11.08 -7.24 9.61
C GLY A 147 9.67 -7.50 9.06
N HIS A 148 8.64 -7.27 9.87
CA HIS A 148 7.22 -7.44 9.53
C HIS A 148 6.41 -6.37 10.24
N PHE A 149 5.35 -5.87 9.61
CA PHE A 149 4.38 -4.99 10.27
C PHE A 149 2.97 -5.24 9.74
N ALA A 150 1.93 -4.99 10.53
CA ALA A 150 0.55 -5.14 10.09
C ALA A 150 -0.05 -3.80 9.68
N SER A 151 -0.47 -3.66 8.42
CA SER A 151 -1.28 -2.53 7.97
C SER A 151 -2.73 -2.69 8.43
N THR A 152 -3.34 -1.71 9.10
CA THR A 152 -4.77 -1.74 9.44
C THR A 152 -5.64 -1.31 8.27
N SER A 153 -6.88 -1.80 8.21
CA SER A 153 -7.87 -1.35 7.22
C SER A 153 -8.05 0.17 7.26
N ASN A 154 -7.94 0.83 6.11
CA ASN A 154 -7.92 2.30 5.99
C ASN A 154 -6.82 2.98 6.81
N GLY A 155 -5.80 2.21 7.20
CA GLY A 155 -4.63 2.67 7.92
C GLY A 155 -3.47 2.92 6.97
N LEU A 156 -2.51 3.69 7.48
CA LEU A 156 -1.35 4.16 6.76
C LEU A 156 -0.09 3.85 7.55
N TYR A 157 0.93 3.38 6.84
CA TYR A 157 2.22 3.02 7.40
C TYR A 157 3.31 3.63 6.56
N ARG A 158 4.23 4.32 7.21
CA ARG A 158 5.45 4.80 6.57
C ARG A 158 6.66 4.14 7.18
N CYS A 159 7.44 3.45 6.36
CA CYS A 159 8.66 2.79 6.78
C CYS A 159 9.88 3.38 6.07
N SER A 160 11.04 3.34 6.71
CA SER A 160 12.32 3.78 6.14
C SER A 160 13.38 2.68 6.23
N PHE A 161 14.11 2.44 5.15
CA PHE A 161 15.26 1.53 5.11
C PHE A 161 16.36 2.07 4.19
N SER A 162 17.59 1.62 4.41
CA SER A 162 18.74 2.01 3.58
C SER A 162 19.14 0.84 2.68
N ASN A 163 19.17 1.09 1.38
CA ASN A 163 19.78 0.18 0.41
C ASN A 163 21.30 0.32 0.50
N ARG A 164 22.04 -0.75 0.82
CA ARG A 164 23.51 -0.74 0.93
C ARG A 164 24.15 -1.12 -0.40
#